data_AF-A0A7S6N0P1-F1
#
_entry.id   AF-A0A7S6N0P1-F1
#
_cell.length_a   1.000
_cell.length_b   1.000
_cell.length_c   1.000
_cell.angle_alpha   90.00
_cell.angle_beta   90.00
_cell.angle_gamma   90.00
#
_symmetry.space_group_name_H-M   'P 1'
#
loop_
_entity.id
_entity.type
_entity.pdbx_description
1 polymer ?
#
loop_
_entity_poly.entity_id
_entity_poly.type
_entity_poly.pdbx_seq_one_letter_code
_entity_poly.pdbx_strand_id
1 'polypeptide(L)'
;MSELFKISAQGINPDLSSFNGSYDEVNLGEKTFGEILDLLLRFKKIPIPQTEGDFCFPNLIIQSGQKILLTLTPGDGKLIDNDTGTDMSLDAIEKVLLTGERSDKRERLQQKMKEIGERTALKPEILPTDRDKVRKNNIDTGPSSPQISLTVWKSSGWKEFTYYFPIVTALFSFLIGLLVLAEGREGDVEMVPVFFIVGAALLPLIIPLRKLGRHEFRMGVDWKTNTLWCWRANRGITGFEPDANRIRGFGAVDSTTRKFNYQWLTNKSQAMYRIDKSYTVVMQRMKTDNYFPVNGSKLATAKEAAEIIEMMNKLWESQKS
;
A
#
# COMPACT_ATOMS: atom_id res chain seq x y z
N MET A 1 -30.11 11.45 15.70
CA MET A 1 -28.97 10.57 15.39
C MET A 1 -28.30 11.14 14.16
N SER A 2 -27.00 11.42 14.20
CA SER A 2 -26.26 11.88 13.02
C SER A 2 -26.18 10.74 12.00
N GLU A 3 -26.67 10.97 10.78
CA GLU A 3 -26.57 9.99 9.70
C GLU A 3 -25.09 9.75 9.35
N LEU A 4 -24.71 8.48 9.22
CA LEU A 4 -23.36 8.05 8.89
C LEU A 4 -23.32 7.61 7.43
N PHE A 5 -22.35 8.15 6.70
CA PHE A 5 -22.12 7.85 5.30
C PHE A 5 -20.82 7.06 5.16
N LYS A 6 -20.86 5.97 4.41
CA LYS A 6 -19.66 5.23 4.06
C LYS A 6 -19.00 5.89 2.87
N ILE A 7 -17.70 6.15 2.98
CA ILE A 7 -16.93 6.80 1.93
C ILE A 7 -15.80 5.90 1.46
N SER A 8 -15.64 5.82 0.15
CA SER A 8 -14.46 5.22 -0.44
C SER A 8 -13.88 6.09 -1.55
N ALA A 9 -12.59 5.91 -1.82
CA ALA A 9 -11.87 6.61 -2.86
C ALA A 9 -11.07 5.64 -3.74
N GLN A 10 -10.94 5.96 -5.01
CA GLN A 10 -10.07 5.29 -5.98
C GLN A 10 -9.19 6.34 -6.67
N GLY A 11 -8.05 5.94 -7.20
CA GLY A 11 -7.09 6.82 -7.89
C GLY A 11 -6.32 7.79 -6.98
N ILE A 12 -6.51 7.69 -5.66
CA ILE A 12 -5.98 8.61 -4.65
C ILE A 12 -5.21 7.85 -3.57
N ASN A 13 -4.13 8.44 -3.08
CA ASN A 13 -3.38 7.87 -1.96
C ASN A 13 -4.22 7.79 -0.67
N PRO A 14 -4.03 6.77 0.18
CA PRO A 14 -4.82 6.62 1.41
C PRO A 14 -4.74 7.80 2.39
N ASP A 15 -3.67 8.60 2.30
CA ASP A 15 -3.47 9.82 3.08
C ASP A 15 -4.07 11.08 2.44
N LEU A 16 -4.73 10.93 1.28
CA LEU A 16 -5.45 11.98 0.55
C LEU A 16 -4.56 13.15 0.12
N SER A 17 -3.25 12.92 0.01
CA SER A 17 -2.27 13.96 -0.32
C SER A 17 -2.06 14.14 -1.82
N SER A 18 -2.31 13.09 -2.60
CA SER A 18 -1.95 13.02 -4.02
C SER A 18 -2.71 11.92 -4.77
N PHE A 19 -2.79 12.07 -6.08
CA PHE A 19 -3.27 11.04 -6.97
C PHE A 19 -2.21 9.96 -7.16
N ASN A 20 -2.62 8.70 -7.03
CA ASN A 20 -1.75 7.55 -7.27
C ASN A 20 -2.17 6.73 -8.49
N GLY A 21 -3.32 7.05 -9.10
CA GLY A 21 -3.85 6.33 -10.26
C GLY A 21 -4.22 4.87 -9.96
N SER A 22 -4.26 4.46 -8.68
CA SER A 22 -4.57 3.11 -8.25
C SER A 22 -6.06 2.81 -8.43
N TYR A 23 -6.38 1.60 -8.90
CA TYR A 23 -7.75 1.13 -9.02
C TYR A 23 -8.29 0.50 -7.72
N ASP A 24 -7.45 0.37 -6.69
CA ASP A 24 -7.87 -0.15 -5.40
C ASP A 24 -8.76 0.85 -4.68
N GLU A 25 -9.91 0.36 -4.23
CA GLU A 25 -10.82 1.12 -3.39
C GLU A 25 -10.22 1.29 -1.99
N VAL A 26 -9.88 2.53 -1.65
CA VAL A 26 -9.52 2.93 -0.30
C VAL A 26 -10.79 3.24 0.46
N ASN A 27 -11.15 2.39 1.42
CA ASN A 27 -12.23 2.69 2.34
C ASN A 27 -11.77 3.77 3.35
N LEU A 28 -12.42 4.92 3.33
CA LEU A 28 -12.12 6.07 4.21
C LEU A 28 -12.92 6.05 5.52
N GLY A 29 -13.70 4.99 5.73
CA GLY A 29 -14.53 4.76 6.90
C GLY A 29 -15.92 5.39 6.77
N GLU A 30 -16.68 5.27 7.86
CA GLU A 30 -17.95 5.97 8.04
C GLU A 30 -17.67 7.39 8.55
N LYS A 31 -18.38 8.37 7.98
CA LYS A 31 -18.24 9.78 8.32
C LYS A 31 -19.60 10.43 8.48
N THR A 32 -19.66 11.42 9.36
CA THR A 32 -20.79 12.33 9.48
C THR A 32 -20.83 13.31 8.31
N PHE A 33 -21.98 13.97 8.14
CA PHE A 33 -22.16 14.99 7.10
C PHE A 33 -21.09 16.10 7.13
N GLY A 34 -20.76 16.64 8.30
CA GLY A 34 -19.74 17.69 8.43
C GLY A 34 -18.34 17.20 8.02
N GLU A 35 -18.00 15.96 8.36
CA GLU A 35 -16.72 15.36 8.00
C GLU A 35 -16.61 15.08 6.48
N ILE A 36 -17.73 14.83 5.79
CA ILE A 36 -17.76 14.70 4.32
C ILE A 36 -17.43 16.04 3.66
N LEU A 37 -18.02 17.14 4.11
CA LEU A 37 -17.76 18.46 3.53
C LEU A 37 -16.29 18.87 3.68
N ASP A 38 -15.71 18.63 4.87
CA ASP A 38 -14.29 18.85 5.12
C ASP A 38 -13.40 17.98 4.23
N LEU A 39 -13.81 16.73 4.01
CA LEU A 39 -13.12 15.80 3.11
C LEU A 39 -13.15 16.31 1.67
N LEU A 40 -14.32 16.70 1.17
CA LEU A 40 -14.52 17.23 -0.19
C LEU A 40 -13.70 18.49 -0.44
N LEU A 41 -13.60 19.38 0.56
CA LEU A 41 -12.75 20.56 0.50
C LEU A 41 -11.26 20.24 0.38
N ARG A 42 -10.79 19.14 1.01
CA ARG A 42 -9.41 18.66 0.86
C ARG A 42 -9.20 18.01 -0.50
N PHE A 43 -10.14 17.18 -0.93
CA PHE A 43 -10.12 16.50 -2.24
C PHE A 43 -10.06 17.48 -3.41
N LYS A 44 -10.85 18.57 -3.33
CA LYS A 44 -10.90 19.65 -4.32
C LYS A 44 -9.54 20.32 -4.56
N LYS A 45 -8.62 20.25 -3.59
CA LYS A 45 -7.28 20.88 -3.66
C LYS A 45 -6.21 19.96 -4.26
N ILE A 46 -6.51 18.70 -4.54
CA ILE A 46 -5.53 17.77 -5.09
C ILE A 46 -5.40 18.05 -6.61
N PRO A 47 -4.21 18.38 -7.12
CA PRO A 47 -4.01 18.75 -8.53
C PRO A 47 -4.04 17.52 -9.44
N ILE A 48 -4.88 17.51 -10.49
CA ILE A 48 -4.98 16.36 -11.41
C ILE A 48 -3.67 16.25 -12.19
N PRO A 49 -3.10 15.04 -12.36
CA PRO A 49 -1.95 14.86 -13.23
C PRO A 49 -2.43 15.12 -14.68
N GLN A 50 -1.83 16.11 -15.36
CA GLN A 50 -2.08 16.38 -16.78
C GLN A 50 -1.40 15.32 -17.68
N THR A 51 -1.70 14.05 -17.46
CA THR A 51 -1.15 12.95 -18.26
C THR A 51 -2.28 12.25 -18.99
N GLU A 52 -2.23 12.23 -20.32
CA GLU A 52 -3.06 11.35 -21.14
C GLU A 52 -2.60 9.90 -20.93
N GLY A 53 -3.51 8.99 -20.55
CA GLY A 53 -3.12 7.61 -20.30
C GLY A 53 -4.14 6.75 -19.57
N ASP A 54 -3.70 5.55 -19.20
CA ASP A 54 -4.50 4.45 -18.67
C ASP A 54 -4.46 4.41 -17.13
N PHE A 55 -4.91 5.50 -16.49
CA PHE A 55 -4.90 5.70 -15.05
C PHE A 55 -6.31 5.62 -14.46
N CYS A 56 -6.45 5.16 -13.21
CA CYS A 56 -7.70 5.31 -12.50
C CYS A 56 -7.89 6.79 -12.18
N PHE A 57 -8.85 7.44 -12.84
CA PHE A 57 -9.23 8.79 -12.49
C PHE A 57 -9.63 8.83 -11.01
N PRO A 58 -9.25 9.88 -10.29
CA PRO A 58 -9.65 10.00 -8.90
C PRO A 58 -11.16 10.00 -8.78
N ASN A 59 -11.67 9.12 -7.93
CA ASN A 59 -13.09 8.95 -7.77
C ASN A 59 -13.40 8.80 -6.28
N LEU A 60 -14.42 9.50 -5.81
CA LEU A 60 -14.93 9.46 -4.46
C LEU A 60 -16.36 8.94 -4.50
N ILE A 61 -16.63 7.84 -3.81
CA ILE A 61 -17.95 7.23 -3.72
C ILE A 61 -18.49 7.49 -2.32
N ILE A 62 -19.69 8.06 -2.23
CA ILE A 62 -20.39 8.31 -0.98
C ILE A 62 -21.67 7.46 -0.96
N GLN A 63 -21.83 6.68 0.10
CA GLN A 63 -22.93 5.72 0.28
C GLN A 63 -23.67 5.98 1.60
N SER A 64 -25.01 5.84 1.60
CA SER A 64 -25.82 5.70 2.82
C SER A 64 -26.48 4.32 2.80
N GLY A 65 -26.17 3.49 3.80
CA GLY A 65 -26.52 2.07 3.80
C GLY A 65 -25.94 1.33 2.59
N GLN A 66 -26.81 0.73 1.77
CA GLN A 66 -26.43 0.04 0.52
C GLN A 66 -26.58 0.92 -0.74
N LYS A 67 -27.06 2.17 -0.60
CA LYS A 67 -27.34 3.06 -1.72
C LYS A 67 -26.13 3.97 -1.98
N ILE A 68 -25.60 3.96 -3.20
CA ILE A 68 -24.65 4.97 -3.66
C ILE A 68 -25.41 6.27 -3.87
N LEU A 69 -25.01 7.31 -3.15
CA LEU A 69 -25.61 8.65 -3.24
C LEU A 69 -24.87 9.53 -4.24
N LEU A 70 -23.53 9.49 -4.23
CA LEU A 70 -22.69 10.33 -5.07
C LEU A 70 -21.41 9.61 -5.51
N THR A 71 -20.98 9.94 -6.73
CA THR A 71 -19.73 9.49 -7.33
C THR A 71 -19.04 10.73 -7.89
N LEU A 72 -17.95 11.20 -7.28
CA LEU A 72 -17.36 12.50 -7.56
C LEU A 72 -15.89 12.36 -7.98
N THR A 73 -15.50 13.03 -9.06
CA THR A 73 -14.10 13.19 -9.47
C THR A 73 -13.60 14.59 -9.10
N PRO A 74 -12.62 14.72 -8.19
CA PRO A 74 -12.00 16.01 -7.89
C PRO A 74 -11.05 16.44 -9.00
N GLY A 75 -11.07 17.74 -9.33
CA GLY A 75 -10.14 18.28 -10.34
C GLY A 75 -10.08 19.78 -10.44
N ASP A 76 -8.88 20.36 -10.48
CA ASP A 76 -8.63 21.79 -10.72
C ASP A 76 -9.51 22.73 -9.88
N GLY A 77 -9.68 22.41 -8.60
CA GLY A 77 -10.55 23.18 -7.72
C GLY A 77 -12.03 22.99 -8.03
N LYS A 78 -12.46 21.82 -8.51
CA LYS A 78 -13.85 21.43 -8.79
C LYS A 78 -14.16 20.02 -8.30
N LEU A 79 -15.45 19.72 -8.17
CA LEU A 79 -15.96 18.39 -7.82
C LEU A 79 -16.93 17.97 -8.91
N ILE A 80 -16.46 17.18 -9.86
CA ILE A 80 -17.25 16.77 -11.01
C ILE A 80 -18.07 15.55 -10.62
N ASP A 81 -19.38 15.58 -10.76
CA ASP A 81 -20.21 14.38 -10.60
C ASP A 81 -20.02 13.47 -11.80
N ASN A 82 -19.59 12.23 -11.54
CA ASN A 82 -19.24 11.27 -12.58
C ASN A 82 -20.46 10.78 -13.35
N ASP A 83 -21.65 10.90 -12.77
CA ASP A 83 -22.89 10.52 -13.44
C ASP A 83 -23.41 11.60 -14.38
N THR A 84 -23.08 12.88 -14.15
CA THR A 84 -23.56 14.02 -14.94
C THR A 84 -22.48 14.75 -15.73
N GLY A 85 -21.21 14.57 -15.37
CA GLY A 85 -20.07 15.32 -15.89
C GLY A 85 -20.07 16.80 -15.51
N THR A 86 -20.88 17.20 -14.53
CA THR A 86 -21.03 18.62 -14.13
C THR A 86 -20.32 18.92 -12.83
N ASP A 87 -19.75 20.12 -12.73
CA ASP A 87 -19.18 20.63 -11.48
C ASP A 87 -20.30 20.84 -10.45
N MET A 88 -20.20 20.15 -9.32
CA MET A 88 -21.12 20.23 -8.21
C MET A 88 -20.62 21.23 -7.17
N SER A 89 -21.46 22.22 -6.85
CA SER A 89 -21.27 23.04 -5.66
C SER A 89 -21.45 22.21 -4.39
N LEU A 90 -20.85 22.65 -3.29
CA LEU A 90 -21.04 22.00 -1.99
C LEU A 90 -22.52 22.01 -1.57
N ASP A 91 -23.25 23.09 -1.85
CA ASP A 91 -24.70 23.19 -1.59
C ASP A 91 -25.51 22.15 -2.38
N ALA A 92 -25.11 21.85 -3.62
CA ALA A 92 -25.75 20.82 -4.44
C ALA A 92 -25.46 19.42 -3.90
N ILE A 93 -24.24 19.18 -3.43
CA ILE A 93 -23.83 17.93 -2.77
C ILE A 93 -24.61 17.75 -1.46
N GLU A 94 -24.70 18.81 -0.65
CA GLU A 94 -25.48 18.85 0.58
C GLU A 94 -26.93 18.47 0.32
N LYS A 95 -27.57 19.06 -0.69
CA LYS A 95 -28.95 18.73 -1.06
C LYS A 95 -29.10 17.25 -1.42
N VAL A 96 -28.19 16.67 -2.19
CA VAL A 96 -28.25 15.24 -2.56
C VAL A 96 -28.05 14.34 -1.34
N LEU A 97 -27.13 14.68 -0.43
CA LEU A 97 -26.87 13.92 0.79
C LEU A 97 -28.03 13.99 1.78
N LEU A 98 -28.73 15.12 1.86
CA LEU A 98 -29.87 15.31 2.77
C LEU A 98 -31.20 14.78 2.22
N THR A 99 -31.40 14.79 0.89
CA THR A 99 -32.69 14.44 0.27
C THR A 99 -32.68 13.09 -0.46
N GLY A 100 -31.50 12.58 -0.84
CA GLY A 100 -31.35 11.32 -1.56
C GLY A 100 -31.92 11.32 -2.99
N GLU A 101 -32.38 12.46 -3.51
CA GLU A 101 -32.91 12.63 -4.87
C GLU A 101 -31.81 13.11 -5.84
N ARG A 102 -31.64 12.37 -6.95
CA ARG A 102 -30.79 12.76 -8.09
C ARG A 102 -31.69 13.21 -9.24
N SER A 103 -31.33 14.30 -9.93
CA SER A 103 -32.04 14.75 -11.12
C SER A 103 -31.75 13.81 -12.30
N ASP A 104 -32.79 13.13 -12.81
CA ASP A 104 -32.72 12.12 -13.87
C ASP A 104 -32.23 12.68 -15.22
N LYS A 105 -30.99 12.36 -15.60
CA LYS A 105 -30.48 12.45 -16.98
C LYS A 105 -29.60 11.26 -17.38
N ARG A 106 -30.02 10.06 -17.00
CA ARG A 106 -29.26 8.80 -17.10
C ARG A 106 -29.14 8.22 -18.53
N GLU A 107 -30.01 8.61 -19.46
CA GLU A 107 -30.09 7.95 -20.78
C GLU A 107 -29.11 8.48 -21.85
N ARG A 108 -28.54 9.69 -21.69
CA ARG A 108 -27.66 10.26 -22.75
C ARG A 108 -26.17 9.90 -22.62
N LEU A 109 -25.73 9.32 -21.50
CA LEU A 109 -24.29 9.12 -21.21
C LEU A 109 -23.77 7.70 -21.44
N GLN A 110 -24.64 6.67 -21.35
CA GLN A 110 -24.25 5.30 -21.71
C GLN A 110 -23.86 5.16 -23.19
N GLN A 111 -24.38 6.04 -24.05
CA GLN A 111 -24.07 6.05 -25.48
C GLN A 111 -22.67 6.65 -25.78
N LYS A 112 -22.21 7.63 -24.99
CA LYS A 112 -20.88 8.25 -25.15
C LYS A 112 -19.71 7.43 -24.60
N MET A 113 -19.92 6.67 -23.52
CA MET A 113 -18.85 5.82 -22.97
C MET A 113 -18.52 4.64 -23.89
N LYS A 114 -19.48 4.20 -24.73
CA LYS A 114 -19.27 3.16 -25.73
C LYS A 114 -18.36 3.63 -26.88
N GLU A 115 -18.47 4.89 -27.30
CA GLU A 115 -17.65 5.48 -28.37
C GLU A 115 -16.19 5.77 -27.94
N ILE A 116 -15.94 6.04 -26.66
CA ILE A 116 -14.58 6.33 -26.15
C ILE A 116 -13.75 5.04 -26.01
N GLY A 117 -14.38 3.90 -25.70
CA GLY A 117 -13.72 2.60 -25.61
C GLY A 117 -13.17 2.07 -26.94
N GLU A 118 -13.70 2.52 -28.08
CA GLU A 118 -13.32 2.00 -29.41
C GLU A 118 -12.09 2.69 -30.03
N ARG A 119 -11.64 3.83 -29.50
CA ARG A 119 -10.55 4.63 -30.11
C ARG A 119 -9.13 4.27 -29.69
N THR A 120 -8.93 3.28 -28.81
CA THR A 120 -7.58 2.94 -28.32
C THR A 120 -7.24 1.46 -28.51
N ALA A 121 -7.38 0.95 -29.74
CA ALA A 121 -6.86 -0.36 -30.12
C ALA A 121 -5.38 -0.25 -30.52
N LEU A 122 -4.47 -0.60 -29.61
CA LEU A 122 -3.12 -1.05 -29.96
C LEU A 122 -3.14 -2.57 -30.16
N LYS A 123 -2.32 -3.05 -31.10
CA LYS A 123 -2.30 -4.42 -31.65
C LYS A 123 -2.27 -5.55 -30.59
N PRO A 124 -2.78 -6.74 -30.97
CA PRO A 124 -3.49 -7.64 -30.07
C PRO A 124 -2.72 -8.91 -29.74
N GLU A 125 -2.92 -9.41 -28.52
CA GLU A 125 -3.01 -10.85 -28.25
C GLU A 125 -3.57 -11.08 -26.83
N ILE A 126 -3.34 -10.12 -25.92
CA ILE A 126 -3.87 -10.16 -24.56
C ILE A 126 -4.95 -9.10 -24.44
N LEU A 127 -6.21 -9.55 -24.31
CA LEU A 127 -7.36 -8.68 -24.07
C LEU A 127 -7.12 -7.84 -22.80
N PRO A 128 -7.60 -6.58 -22.74
CA PRO A 128 -7.57 -5.80 -21.51
C PRO A 128 -8.22 -6.59 -20.38
N THR A 129 -7.71 -6.40 -19.16
CA THR A 129 -8.19 -7.13 -17.99
C THR A 129 -9.71 -6.99 -17.84
N ASP A 130 -10.43 -8.12 -17.82
CA ASP A 130 -11.88 -8.13 -17.56
C ASP A 130 -12.14 -7.82 -16.08
N ARG A 131 -12.43 -6.54 -15.81
CA ARG A 131 -12.52 -5.95 -14.46
C ARG A 131 -13.59 -6.60 -13.59
N ASP A 132 -14.66 -7.12 -14.19
CA ASP A 132 -15.74 -7.79 -13.46
C ASP A 132 -15.36 -9.21 -13.00
N LYS A 133 -14.33 -9.80 -13.64
CA LYS A 133 -13.85 -11.17 -13.36
C LYS A 133 -12.61 -11.22 -12.47
N VAL A 134 -11.88 -10.12 -12.30
CA VAL A 134 -10.70 -10.07 -11.42
C VAL A 134 -11.14 -9.99 -9.96
N ARG A 135 -11.11 -11.14 -9.30
CA ARG A 135 -11.16 -11.28 -7.84
C ARG A 135 -9.88 -11.96 -7.39
N LYS A 136 -9.42 -11.68 -6.16
CA LYS A 136 -8.21 -12.31 -5.58
C LYS A 136 -8.20 -13.84 -5.72
N ASN A 137 -9.37 -14.48 -5.69
CA ASN A 137 -9.48 -15.94 -5.78
C ASN A 137 -9.33 -16.50 -7.21
N ASN A 138 -9.34 -15.64 -8.23
CA ASN A 138 -9.26 -16.03 -9.64
C ASN A 138 -7.88 -15.77 -10.27
N ILE A 139 -6.96 -15.16 -9.51
CA ILE A 139 -5.59 -14.89 -9.97
C ILE A 139 -4.76 -16.15 -9.73
N ASP A 140 -4.14 -16.69 -10.78
CA ASP A 140 -3.24 -17.84 -10.64
C ASP A 140 -1.91 -17.40 -10.01
N THR A 141 -1.64 -17.91 -8.81
CA THR A 141 -0.36 -17.76 -8.10
C THR A 141 0.42 -19.08 -8.00
N GLY A 142 0.02 -20.08 -8.80
CA GLY A 142 0.62 -21.40 -8.85
C GLY A 142 1.99 -21.42 -9.54
N PRO A 143 2.72 -22.55 -9.47
CA PRO A 143 4.03 -22.71 -10.11
C PRO A 143 4.03 -22.52 -11.64
N SER A 144 2.87 -22.67 -12.27
CA SER A 144 2.63 -22.46 -13.70
C SER A 144 2.70 -21.00 -14.13
N SER A 145 2.44 -20.06 -13.21
CA SER A 145 2.47 -18.64 -13.50
C SER A 145 3.90 -18.08 -13.37
N PRO A 146 4.39 -17.29 -14.34
CA PRO A 146 5.69 -16.62 -14.26
C PRO A 146 5.81 -15.81 -12.97
N GLN A 147 6.74 -16.19 -12.10
CA GLN A 147 6.88 -15.58 -10.79
C GLN A 147 8.31 -15.64 -10.28
N ILE A 148 8.61 -14.75 -9.35
CA ILE A 148 9.82 -14.75 -8.54
C ILE A 148 9.44 -15.04 -7.09
N SER A 149 10.37 -15.64 -6.34
CA SER A 149 10.23 -15.87 -4.91
C SER A 149 11.50 -15.45 -4.19
N LEU A 150 11.35 -14.67 -3.11
CA LEU A 150 12.45 -14.22 -2.26
C LEU A 150 12.06 -14.26 -0.78
N THR A 151 13.01 -14.60 0.07
CA THR A 151 12.84 -14.54 1.53
C THR A 151 13.18 -13.16 2.08
N VAL A 152 12.14 -12.39 2.40
CA VAL A 152 12.23 -10.97 2.80
C VAL A 152 11.86 -10.78 4.28
N TRP A 153 12.30 -9.69 4.89
CA TRP A 153 11.90 -9.33 6.25
C TRP A 153 10.41 -8.94 6.33
N LYS A 154 9.77 -9.36 7.42
CA LYS A 154 8.38 -9.00 7.75
C LYS A 154 8.15 -7.49 7.81
N SER A 155 9.13 -6.77 8.36
CA SER A 155 9.17 -5.30 8.47
C SER A 155 10.59 -4.84 8.82
N SER A 156 10.86 -3.53 8.68
CA SER A 156 12.08 -2.90 9.17
C SER A 156 12.29 -3.14 10.67
N GLY A 157 11.23 -3.00 11.48
CA GLY A 157 11.29 -3.26 12.92
C GLY A 157 11.65 -4.70 13.27
N TRP A 158 11.22 -5.70 12.49
CA TRP A 158 11.61 -7.10 12.69
C TRP A 158 13.10 -7.33 12.42
N LYS A 159 13.64 -6.69 11.38
CA LYS A 159 15.08 -6.71 11.09
C LYS A 159 15.85 -6.09 12.26
N GLU A 160 15.46 -4.89 12.69
CA GLU A 160 16.10 -4.17 13.79
C GLU A 160 16.05 -4.99 15.08
N PHE A 161 14.88 -5.47 15.48
CA PHE A 161 14.70 -6.30 16.66
C PHE A 161 15.61 -7.53 16.64
N THR A 162 15.67 -8.24 15.51
CA THR A 162 16.50 -9.46 15.37
C THR A 162 17.98 -9.21 15.64
N TYR A 163 18.52 -8.06 15.24
CA TYR A 163 19.94 -7.74 15.42
C TYR A 163 20.19 -7.00 16.74
N TYR A 164 19.42 -5.96 17.04
CA TYR A 164 19.69 -5.10 18.18
C TYR A 164 19.30 -5.73 19.51
N PHE A 165 18.16 -6.43 19.61
CA PHE A 165 17.71 -6.95 20.90
C PHE A 165 18.72 -7.94 21.52
N PRO A 166 19.19 -8.98 20.79
CA PRO A 166 20.18 -9.90 21.36
C PRO A 166 21.49 -9.22 21.72
N ILE A 167 21.99 -8.32 20.86
CA ILE A 167 23.28 -7.64 21.05
C ILE A 167 23.22 -6.68 22.24
N VAL A 168 22.20 -5.80 22.29
CA VAL A 168 22.07 -4.81 23.36
C VAL A 168 21.84 -5.50 24.71
N THR A 169 21.02 -6.55 24.74
CA THR A 169 20.78 -7.29 25.98
C THR A 169 22.03 -8.06 26.43
N ALA A 170 22.77 -8.67 25.50
CA ALA A 170 24.04 -9.33 25.82
C ALA A 170 25.08 -8.34 26.36
N LEU A 171 25.25 -7.19 25.70
CA LEU A 171 26.14 -6.12 26.16
C LEU A 171 25.75 -5.62 27.55
N PHE A 172 24.46 -5.42 27.79
CA PHE A 172 23.96 -5.02 29.10
C PHE A 172 24.28 -6.07 30.18
N SER A 173 24.06 -7.35 29.90
CA SER A 173 24.43 -8.44 30.82
C SER A 173 25.94 -8.48 31.09
N PHE A 174 26.79 -8.34 30.06
CA PHE A 174 28.24 -8.27 30.24
C PHE A 174 28.66 -7.05 31.06
N LEU A 175 28.07 -5.88 30.81
CA LEU A 175 28.36 -4.66 31.56
C LEU A 175 27.98 -4.78 33.04
N ILE A 176 26.82 -5.39 33.35
CA ILE A 176 26.45 -5.67 34.74
C ILE A 176 27.45 -6.63 35.37
N GLY A 177 27.81 -7.72 34.69
CA GLY A 177 28.81 -8.67 35.21
C GLY A 177 30.16 -8.01 35.51
N LEU A 178 30.61 -7.10 34.64
CA LEU A 178 31.83 -6.32 34.86
C LEU A 178 31.69 -5.31 36.01
N LEU A 179 30.54 -4.67 36.16
CA LEU A 179 30.28 -3.72 37.25
C LEU A 179 30.26 -4.42 38.61
N VAL A 180 29.62 -5.59 38.70
CA VAL A 180 29.62 -6.43 39.91
C VAL A 180 31.04 -6.88 40.27
N LEU A 181 31.85 -7.27 39.29
CA LEU A 181 33.28 -7.58 39.51
C LEU A 181 34.05 -6.37 40.04
N ALA A 182 33.78 -5.18 39.52
CA ALA A 182 34.48 -3.96 39.92
C ALA A 182 34.11 -3.47 41.32
N GLU A 183 32.85 -3.68 41.75
CA GLU A 183 32.39 -3.32 43.10
C GLU A 183 32.89 -4.26 44.20
N GLY A 184 33.24 -5.52 43.85
CA GLY A 184 33.96 -6.44 44.73
C GLY A 184 33.23 -6.80 46.03
N ARG A 185 31.90 -6.65 46.10
CA ARG A 185 31.11 -6.98 47.29
C ARG A 185 31.07 -8.50 47.48
N GLU A 186 31.45 -8.95 48.67
CA GLU A 186 31.37 -10.36 49.06
C GLU A 186 29.92 -10.86 48.92
N GLY A 187 29.71 -11.95 48.17
CA GLY A 187 28.40 -12.52 47.83
C GLY A 187 27.90 -12.19 46.42
N ASP A 188 28.12 -10.97 45.91
CA ASP A 188 27.64 -10.59 44.57
C ASP A 188 28.53 -11.14 43.45
N VAL A 189 29.82 -11.35 43.73
CA VAL A 189 30.80 -11.90 42.78
C VAL A 189 30.42 -13.30 42.29
N GLU A 190 29.67 -14.08 43.09
CA GLU A 190 29.17 -15.41 42.70
C GLU A 190 28.16 -15.34 41.54
N MET A 191 27.50 -14.19 41.33
CA MET A 191 26.52 -13.98 40.26
C MET A 191 27.16 -13.58 38.92
N VAL A 192 28.45 -13.22 38.91
CA VAL A 192 29.17 -12.79 37.70
C VAL A 192 29.13 -13.84 36.58
N PRO A 193 29.40 -15.14 36.82
CA PRO A 193 29.31 -16.15 35.78
C PRO A 193 27.91 -16.24 35.18
N VAL A 194 26.85 -16.01 35.99
CA VAL A 194 25.46 -16.02 35.52
C VAL A 194 25.24 -14.92 34.48
N PHE A 195 25.69 -13.69 34.76
CA PHE A 195 25.56 -12.57 33.81
C PHE A 195 26.30 -12.84 32.50
N PHE A 196 27.49 -13.43 32.55
CA PHE A 196 28.25 -13.77 31.35
C PHE A 196 27.62 -14.92 30.57
N ILE A 197 27.13 -15.96 31.24
CA ILE A 197 26.41 -17.07 30.59
C ILE A 197 25.14 -16.56 29.92
N VAL A 198 24.34 -15.73 30.60
CA VAL A 198 23.13 -15.13 30.03
C VAL A 198 23.48 -14.27 28.81
N GLY A 199 24.48 -13.40 28.92
CA GLY A 199 24.94 -12.58 27.80
C GLY A 199 25.38 -13.42 26.60
N ALA A 200 26.17 -14.46 26.83
CA ALA A 200 26.62 -15.37 25.78
C ALA A 200 25.47 -16.17 25.15
N ALA A 201 24.50 -16.61 25.95
CA ALA A 201 23.33 -17.37 25.50
C ALA A 201 22.34 -16.51 24.67
N LEU A 202 22.34 -15.19 24.84
CA LEU A 202 21.49 -14.28 24.07
C LEU A 202 21.97 -14.12 22.63
N LEU A 203 23.29 -14.07 22.37
CA LEU A 203 23.85 -13.90 21.03
C LEU A 203 23.35 -14.93 19.99
N PRO A 204 23.29 -16.25 20.27
CA PRO A 204 22.77 -17.21 19.30
C PRO A 204 21.27 -17.06 19.00
N LEU A 205 20.49 -16.31 19.80
CA LEU A 205 19.07 -16.06 19.53
C LEU A 205 18.85 -15.29 18.22
N ILE A 206 19.86 -14.61 17.68
CA ILE A 206 19.79 -13.96 16.36
C ILE A 206 19.37 -14.98 15.28
N ILE A 207 19.80 -16.24 15.37
CA ILE A 207 19.52 -17.29 14.37
C ILE A 207 18.02 -17.62 14.31
N PRO A 208 17.35 -18.07 15.38
CA PRO A 208 15.91 -18.32 15.35
C PRO A 208 15.10 -17.05 15.11
N LEU A 209 15.51 -15.89 15.65
CA LEU A 209 14.84 -14.63 15.40
C LEU A 209 14.89 -14.24 13.92
N ARG A 210 16.01 -14.47 13.23
CA ARG A 210 16.13 -14.24 11.78
C ARG A 210 15.21 -15.15 10.98
N LYS A 211 15.06 -16.43 11.38
CA LYS A 211 14.11 -17.34 10.75
C LYS A 211 12.66 -16.88 10.94
N LEU A 212 12.31 -16.45 12.15
CA LEU A 212 10.96 -15.96 12.48
C LEU A 212 10.65 -14.59 11.85
N GLY A 213 11.65 -13.72 11.72
CA GLY A 213 11.51 -12.36 11.21
C GLY A 213 11.42 -12.27 9.69
N ARG A 214 11.70 -13.36 8.97
CA ARG A 214 11.63 -13.43 7.51
C ARG A 214 10.46 -14.28 7.05
N HIS A 215 9.95 -13.98 5.86
CA HIS A 215 8.89 -14.74 5.21
C HIS A 215 9.10 -14.79 3.71
N GLU A 216 8.41 -15.70 3.06
CA GLU A 216 8.40 -15.78 1.61
C GLU A 216 7.53 -14.66 1.01
N PHE A 217 8.12 -13.90 0.10
CA PHE A 217 7.44 -12.92 -0.74
C PHE A 217 7.56 -13.38 -2.19
N ARG A 218 6.43 -13.37 -2.90
CA ARG A 218 6.38 -13.70 -4.32
C ARG A 218 5.75 -12.55 -5.08
N MET A 219 6.26 -12.34 -6.28
CA MET A 219 5.70 -11.40 -7.23
C MET A 219 5.67 -12.09 -8.59
N GLY A 220 4.57 -11.96 -9.29
CA GLY A 220 4.38 -12.70 -10.53
C GLY A 220 3.27 -12.13 -11.38
N VAL A 221 3.09 -12.74 -12.54
CA VAL A 221 2.09 -12.35 -13.52
C VAL A 221 1.18 -13.53 -13.78
N ASP A 222 -0.11 -13.27 -13.74
CA ASP A 222 -1.11 -14.17 -14.29
C ASP A 222 -1.54 -13.63 -15.66
N TRP A 223 -1.04 -14.25 -16.73
CA TRP A 223 -1.38 -13.85 -18.09
C TRP A 223 -2.82 -14.17 -18.47
N LYS A 224 -3.47 -15.13 -17.80
CA LYS A 224 -4.87 -15.48 -18.05
C LYS A 224 -5.80 -14.33 -17.65
N THR A 225 -5.51 -13.69 -16.50
CA THR A 225 -6.25 -12.51 -16.03
C THR A 225 -5.58 -11.19 -16.43
N ASN A 226 -4.40 -11.25 -17.05
CA ASN A 226 -3.56 -10.11 -17.38
C ASN A 226 -3.24 -9.24 -16.15
N THR A 227 -2.86 -9.88 -15.04
CA THR A 227 -2.70 -9.22 -13.73
C THR A 227 -1.31 -9.45 -13.17
N LEU A 228 -0.64 -8.39 -12.72
CA LEU A 228 0.54 -8.46 -11.87
C LEU A 228 0.08 -8.65 -10.43
N TRP A 229 0.68 -9.56 -9.67
CA TRP A 229 0.27 -9.83 -8.30
C TRP A 229 1.45 -9.89 -7.33
N CYS A 230 1.17 -9.58 -6.07
CA CYS A 230 2.10 -9.64 -4.94
C CYS A 230 1.55 -10.54 -3.84
N TRP A 231 2.29 -11.57 -3.47
CA TRP A 231 1.91 -12.55 -2.46
C TRP A 231 2.87 -12.54 -1.27
N ARG A 232 2.34 -12.77 -0.07
CA ARG A 232 3.13 -12.96 1.16
C ARG A 232 2.67 -14.18 1.92
N ALA A 233 3.63 -14.90 2.50
CA ALA A 233 3.32 -15.99 3.40
C ALA A 233 2.44 -15.51 4.56
N ASN A 234 1.41 -16.30 4.88
CA ASN A 234 0.38 -16.02 5.88
C ASN A 234 -0.58 -14.87 5.58
N ARG A 235 -0.44 -14.17 4.44
CA ARG A 235 -1.38 -13.10 4.02
C ARG A 235 -2.05 -13.35 2.66
N GLY A 236 -1.53 -14.28 1.87
CA GLY A 236 -2.04 -14.51 0.51
C GLY A 236 -1.69 -13.35 -0.42
N ILE A 237 -2.56 -13.07 -1.38
CA ILE A 237 -2.43 -11.93 -2.31
C ILE A 237 -2.63 -10.61 -1.56
N THR A 238 -1.53 -9.89 -1.40
CA THR A 238 -1.46 -8.61 -0.69
C THR A 238 -1.72 -7.39 -1.56
N GLY A 239 -1.60 -7.55 -2.88
CA GLY A 239 -1.93 -6.52 -3.86
C GLY A 239 -1.85 -7.10 -5.27
N PHE A 240 -2.54 -6.46 -6.21
CA PHE A 240 -2.49 -6.81 -7.62
C PHE A 240 -2.70 -5.56 -8.46
N GLU A 241 -2.18 -5.57 -9.68
CA GLU A 241 -2.27 -4.48 -10.65
C GLU A 241 -2.78 -5.04 -11.97
N PRO A 242 -3.88 -4.50 -12.53
CA PRO A 242 -4.42 -4.93 -13.81
C PRO A 242 -3.55 -4.45 -14.98
N ASP A 243 -3.84 -5.01 -16.15
CA ASP A 243 -3.19 -4.68 -17.42
C ASP A 243 -1.67 -4.89 -17.35
N ALA A 244 -1.27 -6.07 -16.90
CA ALA A 244 0.13 -6.47 -16.78
C ALA A 244 0.88 -6.30 -18.11
N ASN A 245 0.27 -6.66 -19.24
CA ASN A 245 0.83 -6.47 -20.59
C ASN A 245 1.24 -5.03 -20.93
N ARG A 246 0.74 -4.02 -20.19
CA ARG A 246 1.10 -2.61 -20.38
C ARG A 246 2.31 -2.16 -19.56
N ILE A 247 2.91 -3.04 -18.77
CA ILE A 247 4.08 -2.73 -17.94
C ILE A 247 5.34 -2.83 -18.79
N ARG A 248 6.17 -1.77 -18.72
CA ARG A 248 7.44 -1.65 -19.43
C ARG A 248 8.60 -2.23 -18.60
N GLY A 249 8.61 -1.95 -17.30
CA GLY A 249 9.66 -2.38 -16.36
C GLY A 249 9.39 -1.94 -14.92
N PHE A 250 10.33 -2.26 -14.03
CA PHE A 250 10.21 -2.04 -12.58
C PHE A 250 11.36 -1.20 -12.01
N GLY A 251 11.08 -0.52 -10.91
CA GLY A 251 12.02 0.27 -10.11
C GLY A 251 11.67 0.23 -8.62
N ALA A 252 12.35 1.04 -7.81
CA ALA A 252 12.06 1.19 -6.38
C ALA A 252 11.94 2.67 -6.01
N VAL A 253 11.03 2.96 -5.08
CA VAL A 253 10.96 4.25 -4.39
C VAL A 253 11.10 4.02 -2.90
N ASP A 254 11.90 4.85 -2.25
CA ASP A 254 12.00 4.87 -0.80
C ASP A 254 10.82 5.63 -0.20
N SER A 255 10.21 5.05 0.82
CA SER A 255 9.11 5.64 1.54
C SER A 255 9.46 5.71 3.02
N THR A 256 9.62 6.94 3.50
CA THR A 256 9.79 7.22 4.93
C THR A 256 8.46 7.71 5.47
N THR A 257 7.77 6.86 6.22
CA THR A 257 6.51 7.25 6.89
C THR A 257 6.78 7.63 8.34
N ARG A 258 6.21 8.74 8.78
CA ARG A 258 6.22 9.14 10.20
C ARG A 258 4.85 8.83 10.76
N LYS A 259 4.78 7.88 11.68
CA LYS A 259 3.54 7.55 12.40
C LYS A 259 3.63 8.09 13.81
N PHE A 260 2.55 8.69 14.30
CA PHE A 260 2.47 9.08 15.69
C PHE A 260 2.60 7.84 16.58
N ASN A 261 3.49 7.90 17.57
CA ASN A 261 3.67 6.83 18.53
C ASN A 261 2.70 7.04 19.70
N TYR A 262 1.56 6.34 19.71
CA TYR A 262 0.58 6.48 20.78
C TYR A 262 1.12 6.12 22.17
N GLN A 263 2.19 5.33 22.28
CA GLN A 263 2.86 5.06 23.56
C GLN A 263 3.53 6.31 24.15
N TRP A 264 3.81 7.33 23.35
CA TRP A 264 4.30 8.62 23.85
C TRP A 264 3.28 9.33 24.76
N LEU A 265 1.97 9.11 24.52
CA LEU A 265 0.91 9.69 25.34
C LEU A 265 0.94 9.16 26.77
N THR A 266 1.38 7.91 26.96
CA THR A 266 1.48 7.27 28.27
C THR A 266 2.90 7.32 28.83
N ASN A 267 3.93 7.44 27.99
CA ASN A 267 5.32 7.53 28.40
C ASN A 267 6.08 8.56 27.55
N LYS A 268 6.26 9.76 28.12
CA LYS A 268 6.92 10.90 27.45
C LYS A 268 8.41 10.67 27.15
N SER A 269 9.05 9.64 27.70
CA SER A 269 10.46 9.31 27.37
C SER A 269 10.61 8.58 26.04
N GLN A 270 9.51 8.09 25.46
CA GLN A 270 9.54 7.52 24.12
C GLN A 270 9.56 8.60 23.02
N ALA A 271 9.98 8.23 21.81
CA ALA A 271 9.88 9.14 20.67
C ALA A 271 8.41 9.41 20.32
N MET A 272 8.05 10.69 20.11
CA MET A 272 6.70 11.12 19.71
C MET A 272 6.29 10.54 18.34
N TYR A 273 7.26 10.38 17.43
CA TYR A 273 7.03 9.80 16.12
C TYR A 273 7.88 8.55 15.94
N ARG A 274 7.26 7.49 15.43
CA ARG A 274 7.95 6.34 14.88
C ARG A 274 8.24 6.59 13.41
N ILE A 275 9.50 6.49 13.03
CA ILE A 275 9.93 6.59 11.63
C ILE A 275 10.01 5.18 11.07
N ASP A 276 9.11 4.84 10.15
CA ASP A 276 9.13 3.58 9.43
C ASP A 276 9.70 3.82 8.03
N LYS A 277 10.91 3.32 7.77
CA LYS A 277 11.49 3.24 6.42
C LYS A 277 11.03 1.97 5.73
N SER A 278 10.58 2.12 4.49
CA SER A 278 10.18 1.01 3.62
C SER A 278 10.55 1.33 2.17
N TYR A 279 10.65 0.30 1.34
CA TYR A 279 10.97 0.43 -0.08
C TYR A 279 9.83 -0.21 -0.87
N THR A 280 9.22 0.53 -1.78
CA THR A 280 8.09 0.03 -2.56
C THR A 280 8.57 -0.23 -3.98
N VAL A 281 8.25 -1.41 -4.52
CA VAL A 281 8.47 -1.69 -5.94
C VAL A 281 7.51 -0.81 -6.72
N VAL A 282 8.04 -0.11 -7.71
CA VAL A 282 7.26 0.69 -8.64
C VAL A 282 7.31 0.09 -10.03
N MET A 283 6.27 0.27 -10.82
CA MET A 283 6.17 -0.14 -12.22
C MET A 283 6.07 1.09 -13.12
N GLN A 284 6.64 0.99 -14.32
CA GLN A 284 6.47 1.98 -15.38
C GLN A 284 5.57 1.36 -16.46
N ARG A 285 4.57 2.10 -16.96
CA ARG A 285 3.67 1.61 -18.03
C ARG A 285 4.14 2.14 -19.39
N MET A 286 3.77 1.46 -20.48
CA MET A 286 4.27 1.77 -21.84
C MET A 286 3.97 3.20 -22.33
N LYS A 287 2.93 3.85 -21.82
CA LYS A 287 2.49 5.20 -22.26
C LYS A 287 2.84 6.32 -21.27
N THR A 288 3.55 6.01 -20.19
CA THR A 288 3.85 6.97 -19.14
C THR A 288 5.30 6.87 -18.70
N ASP A 289 5.96 8.02 -18.57
CA ASP A 289 7.31 8.06 -17.99
C ASP A 289 7.28 7.94 -16.46
N ASN A 290 6.11 8.12 -15.86
CA ASN A 290 5.91 8.07 -14.41
C ASN A 290 5.96 6.63 -13.86
N TYR A 291 6.53 6.52 -12.66
CA TYR A 291 6.53 5.30 -11.87
C TYR A 291 5.31 5.24 -10.95
N PHE A 292 4.67 4.08 -10.89
CA PHE A 292 3.50 3.82 -10.07
C PHE A 292 3.82 2.76 -9.03
N PRO A 293 3.42 2.93 -7.75
CA PRO A 293 3.64 1.91 -6.74
C PRO A 293 2.87 0.64 -7.08
N VAL A 294 3.55 -0.51 -6.97
CA VAL A 294 2.90 -1.82 -7.04
C VAL A 294 2.34 -2.13 -5.66
N ASN A 295 1.01 -2.30 -5.57
CA ASN A 295 0.37 -2.57 -4.28
C ASN A 295 0.87 -3.89 -3.65
N GLY A 296 1.05 -3.89 -2.33
CA GLY A 296 1.56 -5.06 -1.57
C GLY A 296 3.07 -5.31 -1.65
N SER A 297 3.80 -4.54 -2.47
CA SER A 297 5.24 -4.72 -2.73
C SER A 297 6.19 -4.05 -1.73
N LYS A 298 5.70 -3.61 -0.56
CA LYS A 298 6.53 -2.90 0.44
C LYS A 298 7.58 -3.82 1.09
N LEU A 299 8.84 -3.49 0.97
CA LEU A 299 9.99 -4.24 1.47
C LEU A 299 10.70 -3.48 2.59
N ALA A 300 11.36 -4.21 3.49
CA ALA A 300 12.00 -3.63 4.65
C ALA A 300 13.36 -3.00 4.33
N THR A 301 14.02 -3.45 3.26
CA THR A 301 15.38 -3.03 2.92
C THR A 301 15.54 -2.72 1.43
N ALA A 302 16.45 -1.78 1.13
CA ALA A 302 16.82 -1.43 -0.24
C ALA A 302 17.38 -2.63 -1.00
N LYS A 303 18.16 -3.49 -0.32
CA LYS A 303 18.73 -4.71 -0.91
C LYS A 303 17.64 -5.66 -1.41
N GLU A 304 16.63 -5.92 -0.60
CA GLU A 304 15.50 -6.76 -1.01
C GLU A 304 14.75 -6.15 -2.19
N ALA A 305 14.54 -4.83 -2.18
CA ALA A 305 13.88 -4.15 -3.29
C ALA A 305 14.68 -4.26 -4.59
N ALA A 306 15.99 -4.01 -4.55
CA ALA A 306 16.88 -4.12 -5.71
C ALA A 306 16.88 -5.54 -6.29
N GLU A 307 16.97 -6.56 -5.43
CA GLU A 307 16.96 -7.97 -5.85
C GLU A 307 15.62 -8.35 -6.50
N ILE A 308 14.49 -7.94 -5.91
CA ILE A 308 13.16 -8.15 -6.50
C ILE A 308 13.04 -7.45 -7.86
N ILE A 309 13.52 -6.21 -7.99
CA ILE A 309 13.46 -5.45 -9.25
C ILE A 309 14.29 -6.12 -10.32
N GLU A 310 15.52 -6.53 -10.00
CA GLU A 310 16.40 -7.23 -10.93
C GLU A 310 15.75 -8.52 -11.43
N MET A 311 15.23 -9.34 -10.51
CA MET A 311 14.55 -10.59 -10.86
C MET A 311 13.27 -10.35 -11.67
N MET A 312 12.47 -9.33 -11.31
CA MET A 312 11.26 -8.99 -12.06
C MET A 312 11.57 -8.48 -13.45
N ASN A 313 12.58 -7.62 -13.63
CA ASN A 313 12.96 -7.13 -14.95
C ASN A 313 13.47 -8.28 -15.83
N LYS A 314 14.30 -9.19 -15.29
CA LYS A 314 14.72 -10.41 -16.00
C LYS A 314 13.54 -11.32 -16.38
N LEU A 315 12.60 -11.51 -15.45
CA LEU A 315 11.37 -12.25 -15.73
C LEU A 315 10.58 -11.54 -16.84
N TRP A 316 10.49 -10.22 -16.80
CA TRP A 316 9.73 -9.44 -17.78
C TRP A 316 10.33 -9.51 -19.19
N GLU A 317 11.65 -9.47 -19.30
CA GLU A 317 12.38 -9.58 -20.56
C GLU A 317 12.17 -10.98 -21.19
N SER A 318 12.17 -12.04 -20.39
CA SER A 318 11.96 -13.41 -20.90
C SER A 318 10.52 -13.68 -21.36
N GLN A 319 9.55 -12.85 -20.96
CA GLN A 319 8.16 -12.94 -21.45
C GLN A 319 7.91 -12.12 -22.72
N LYS A 320 8.85 -11.24 -23.11
CA LYS A 320 8.75 -10.42 -24.33
C LYS A 320 9.38 -11.07 -25.57
N SER A 321 10.24 -12.07 -25.35
CA SER A 321 10.90 -12.89 -26.38
C SER A 321 10.05 -14.07 -26.81
#